data_AF-A0A4S0N300-F1
#
_entry.id   AF-A0A4S0N300-F1
#
_cell.length_a   1.000
_cell.length_b   1.000
_cell.length_c   1.000
_cell.angle_alpha   90.00
_cell.angle_beta   90.00
_cell.angle_gamma   90.00
#
_symmetry.space_group_name_H-M   'P 1'
#
loop_
_entity.id
_entity.type
_entity.pdbx_description
1 polymer ?
#
loop_
_entity_poly.entity_id
_entity_poly.type
_entity_poly.pdbx_seq_one_letter_code
_entity_poly.pdbx_strand_id
1 'polypeptide(L)' 'VNALITAGLTLDFLNEHDTVSWQHFSFAVRAGKDMYGLPENAPKIPMAYSIGATKRGVGTYRIVQKKVDRH' A
#
# COMPACT_ATOMS: atom_id res chain seq x y z
N VAL A 1 -3.03 0.14 7.90
CA VAL A 1 -1.75 -0.46 7.47
C VAL A 1 -1.29 -1.59 8.39
N ASN A 2 -1.14 -1.37 9.70
CA ASN A 2 -0.65 -2.40 10.65
C ASN A 2 -1.40 -3.73 10.59
N ALA A 3 -2.73 -3.71 10.41
CA ALA A 3 -3.53 -4.93 10.30
C ALA A 3 -3.05 -5.91 9.20
N LEU A 4 -2.55 -5.39 8.07
CA LEU A 4 -2.04 -6.23 6.97
C LEU A 4 -0.71 -6.89 7.34
N ILE A 5 0.16 -6.15 8.03
CA ILE A 5 1.44 -6.66 8.54
C ILE A 5 1.17 -7.73 9.60
N THR A 6 0.27 -7.46 10.55
CA THR A 6 -0.14 -8.43 11.58
C THR A 6 -0.75 -9.69 10.97
N ALA A 7 -1.45 -9.57 9.83
CA ALA A 7 -1.96 -10.71 9.08
C ALA A 7 -0.88 -11.49 8.30
N GLY A 8 0.39 -11.11 8.41
CA GLY A 8 1.52 -11.78 7.76
C GLY A 8 1.71 -11.40 6.30
N LEU A 9 1.10 -10.32 5.83
CA LEU A 9 1.37 -9.78 4.50
C LEU A 9 2.58 -8.85 4.54
N THR A 10 3.33 -8.83 3.44
CA THR A 10 4.37 -7.83 3.19
C THR A 10 3.76 -6.70 2.37
N LEU A 11 3.96 -5.46 2.80
CA LEU A 11 3.54 -4.30 2.02
C LEU A 11 4.44 -4.17 0.78
N ASP A 12 3.82 -4.00 -0.38
CA ASP A 12 4.53 -3.77 -1.63
C ASP A 12 4.51 -2.28 -1.99
N PHE A 13 3.39 -1.59 -1.74
CA PHE A 13 3.29 -0.13 -1.87
C PHE A 13 2.20 0.46 -0.98
N LEU A 14 2.34 1.75 -0.69
CA LEU A 14 1.32 2.62 -0.12
C LEU A 14 1.42 3.97 -0.84
N ASN A 15 0.39 4.31 -1.61
CA ASN A 15 0.36 5.55 -2.38
C ASN A 15 -0.76 6.46 -1.87
N GLU A 16 -0.43 7.74 -1.77
CA GLU A 16 -1.36 8.82 -1.51
C GLU A 16 -1.86 9.40 -2.83
N HIS A 17 -3.16 9.75 -2.87
CA HIS A 17 -3.79 10.38 -4.02
C HIS A 17 -4.41 11.70 -3.60
N ASP A 18 -4.00 12.79 -4.26
CA ASP A 18 -4.56 14.13 -4.04
C ASP A 18 -5.93 14.33 -4.72
N THR A 19 -6.30 13.42 -5.62
CA THR A 19 -7.56 13.47 -6.36
C THR A 19 -8.22 12.10 -6.45
N VAL A 20 -9.56 12.09 -6.58
CA VAL A 20 -10.40 10.89 -6.68
C VAL A 20 -11.45 11.06 -7.77
N SER A 21 -11.94 9.95 -8.33
CA SER A 21 -12.90 9.96 -9.45
C SER A 21 -14.36 10.24 -9.03
N TRP A 22 -14.61 10.43 -7.74
CA TRP A 22 -15.93 10.77 -7.19
C TRP A 22 -15.84 12.02 -6.31
N GLN A 23 -16.96 12.74 -6.18
CA GLN A 23 -17.01 13.94 -5.36
C GLN A 23 -17.23 13.58 -3.89
N HIS A 24 -16.15 13.24 -3.18
CA HIS A 24 -16.24 12.82 -1.78
C HIS A 24 -16.78 13.91 -0.85
N PHE A 25 -16.32 15.16 -1.04
CA PHE A 25 -16.81 16.33 -0.31
C PHE A 25 -17.63 17.22 -1.24
N SER A 26 -18.72 17.81 -0.72
CA SER A 26 -19.56 18.74 -1.50
C SER A 26 -18.79 19.96 -2.02
N PHE A 27 -17.75 20.39 -1.30
CA PHE A 27 -16.89 21.51 -1.68
C PHE A 27 -15.67 21.11 -2.53
N ALA A 28 -15.50 19.83 -2.85
CA ALA A 28 -14.40 19.38 -3.72
C ALA A 28 -14.54 19.99 -5.12
N VAL A 29 -13.40 20.33 -5.72
CA VAL A 29 -13.33 21.00 -7.03
C VAL A 29 -12.81 20.05 -8.10
N ARG A 30 -13.17 20.30 -9.36
CA ARG A 30 -12.67 19.52 -10.51
C ARG A 30 -11.15 19.67 -10.61
N ALA A 31 -10.47 18.54 -10.71
CA ALA A 31 -9.00 18.47 -10.73
C ALA A 31 -8.51 17.54 -11.85
N GLY A 32 -8.92 17.83 -13.09
CA GLY A 32 -8.64 17.03 -14.27
C GLY A 32 -9.89 16.38 -14.86
N LYS A 33 -9.71 15.44 -15.80
CA LYS A 33 -10.82 14.73 -16.44
C LYS A 33 -11.44 13.75 -15.44
N ASP A 34 -12.71 13.98 -15.10
CA ASP A 34 -13.49 13.13 -14.19
C ASP A 34 -12.90 12.94 -12.79
N MET A 35 -11.99 13.84 -12.37
CA MET A 35 -11.35 13.81 -11.06
C MET A 35 -11.76 15.01 -10.20
N TYR A 36 -11.71 14.83 -8.88
CA TYR A 36 -12.00 15.83 -7.88
C TYR A 36 -10.89 15.88 -6.83
N GLY A 37 -10.55 17.09 -6.38
CA GLY A 37 -9.58 17.35 -5.33
C GLY A 37 -10.05 18.46 -4.39
N LEU A 38 -9.22 18.79 -3.40
CA LEU A 38 -9.49 19.91 -2.50
C LEU A 38 -9.25 21.26 -3.20
N PRO A 39 -9.97 22.32 -2.81
CA PRO A 39 -9.65 23.68 -3.24
C PRO A 39 -8.20 24.05 -2.92
N GLU A 40 -7.59 24.90 -3.74
CA GLU A 40 -6.17 25.26 -3.61
C GLU A 40 -5.81 25.93 -2.26
N ASN A 41 -6.77 26.64 -1.66
CA ASN A 41 -6.62 27.29 -0.36
C ASN A 41 -6.96 26.38 0.84
N ALA A 42 -7.33 25.12 0.61
CA ALA A 42 -7.59 24.16 1.67
C ALA A 42 -6.30 23.46 2.12
N PRO A 43 -6.22 22.98 3.37
CA PRO A 43 -5.14 22.09 3.79
C PRO A 43 -5.06 20.87 2.87
N LYS A 44 -3.88 20.58 2.34
CA LYS A 44 -3.66 19.40 1.50
C LYS A 44 -3.65 18.14 2.37
N ILE A 45 -4.74 17.37 2.29
CA ILE A 45 -4.81 16.02 2.84
C ILE A 45 -5.03 15.02 1.70
N PRO A 46 -4.51 13.79 1.80
CA PRO A 46 -4.77 12.75 0.81
C PRO A 46 -6.28 12.47 0.71
N MET A 47 -6.79 12.49 -0.51
CA MET A 47 -8.18 12.17 -0.82
C MET A 47 -8.43 10.66 -0.82
N ALA A 48 -7.40 9.87 -1.12
CA ALA A 48 -7.44 8.42 -1.04
C ALA A 48 -6.04 7.83 -0.83
N TYR A 49 -6.03 6.58 -0.38
CA TYR A 49 -4.85 5.74 -0.34
C TYR A 49 -5.07 4.50 -1.19
N SER A 50 -4.05 4.07 -1.94
CA SER A 50 -4.00 2.72 -2.48
C SER A 50 -2.89 1.92 -1.81
N ILE A 51 -3.17 0.65 -1.53
CA ILE A 51 -2.24 -0.24 -0.82
C ILE A 51 -2.15 -1.56 -1.56
N GLY A 52 -0.92 -1.99 -1.82
CA GLY A 52 -0.60 -3.32 -2.33
C GLY A 52 0.10 -4.13 -1.25
N ALA A 53 -0.32 -5.37 -1.07
CA ALA A 53 0.32 -6.27 -0.12
C ALA A 53 0.27 -7.71 -0.62
N THR A 54 1.38 -8.42 -0.46
CA THR A 54 1.55 -9.80 -0.91
C THR A 54 1.79 -10.73 0.27
N LYS A 55 1.09 -11.86 0.28
CA LYS A 55 1.41 -12.97 1.18
C LYS A 55 2.57 -13.77 0.59
N ARG A 56 3.78 -13.53 1.10
CA ARG A 56 4.96 -14.33 0.71
C ARG A 56 4.89 -15.66 1.47
N GLY A 57 4.98 -16.77 0.75
CA GLY A 57 5.09 -18.08 1.40
C GLY A 57 6.30 -18.09 2.33
N VAL A 58 6.17 -18.71 3.50
CA VAL A 58 7.35 -18.96 4.35
C VAL A 58 8.26 -19.88 3.54
N GLY A 59 9.40 -19.34 3.08
CA GLY A 59 10.41 -20.15 2.42
C GLY A 59 10.82 -21.26 3.36
N THR A 60 10.53 -22.51 3.02
CA THR A 60 11.09 -23.67 3.71
C THR A 60 12.56 -23.77 3.32
N TYR A 61 13.43 -23.07 4.05
CA TYR A 61 14.86 -23.31 3.96
C TYR A 61 15.12 -24.72 4.52
N ARG A 62 15.38 -25.69 3.63
CA ARG A 62 15.81 -27.03 4.01
C ARG A 62 17.28 -26.94 4.41
N ILE A 63 17.58 -26.91 5.72
CA ILE A 63 18.96 -27.08 6.20
C ILE A 63 19.39 -28.50 5.88
N VAL A 64 20.31 -28.67 4.93
CA VAL A 64 20.96 -29.95 4.65
C VAL A 64 22.17 -30.06 5.57
N GLN A 65 22.13 -30.98 6.53
CA GLN A 65 23.26 -31.29 7.38
C GLN A 65 24.34 -31.97 6.52
N LYS A 66 25.43 -31.26 6.22
CA LYS A 66 26.56 -31.83 5.50
C LYS A 66 27.29 -32.77 6.47
N LYS A 67 27.23 -34.08 6.22
CA LYS A 67 28.03 -35.06 6.97
C LYS A 67 29.50 -34.82 6.61
N VAL A 68 30.30 -34.41 7.59
CA VAL A 68 31.75 -34.26 7.42
C VAL A 68 32.37 -35.61 7.72
N ASP A 69 32.71 -36.37 6.69
CA ASP A 69 33.45 -37.61 6.84
C ASP A 69 34.90 -37.27 7.19
N ARG A 70 35.28 -37.55 8.44
CA ARG A 70 36.67 -37.50 8.90
C ARG A 70 37.35 -38.78 8.46
N HIS A 71 38.35 -38.65 7.59
CA HIS A 71 39.38 -39.67 7.33
C HIS A 71 40.62 -39.29 8.14
#